data_AF-A0A6F8YSV1-F1
#
_entry.id   AF-A0A6F8YSV1-F1
#
_cell.length_a   1.000
_cell.length_b   1.000
_cell.length_c   1.000
_cell.angle_alpha   90.00
_cell.angle_beta   90.00
_cell.angle_gamma   90.00
#
_symmetry.space_group_name_H-M   'P 1'
#
loop_
_entity.id
_entity.type
_entity.pdbx_description
1 polymer ?
#
loop_
_entity_poly.entity_id
_entity_poly.type
_entity_poly.pdbx_seq_one_letter_code
_entity_poly.pdbx_strand_id
1 'polypeptide(L)'
;MVRQEWWLPIGYARAVPPGTTVEDLVEEVRFMMSRYPTLRTTLRYDPDGGTRQVVAGSGEIEVEVVDAADDEDPVQVADRVRQWYWDGDYDLVHGWPVWIAIVRHRGVPSHLVTVMSHLVLDAFGGIVMLEEVASRPTGPSAMTPVEQVRWQSSPPGQRQNAAALRYWEKALRAAPSRRFPHRHEPRSPRHWEGRFRSPPRISRSGCSPHAPKWTLPRCCSPRSRSRWPGTPASTRSWSRWSSTTASGRAWPAR
;
A
#
# COMPACT_ATOMS: atom_id res chain seq x y z
N MET A 1 -14.43 17.60 13.00
CA MET A 1 -13.93 16.44 12.23
C MET A 1 -12.41 16.46 12.36
N VAL A 2 -11.80 15.45 13.00
CA VAL A 2 -10.34 15.40 13.17
C VAL A 2 -9.75 14.94 11.85
N ARG A 3 -8.74 15.63 11.33
CA ARG A 3 -8.01 15.21 10.12
C ARG A 3 -7.39 13.85 10.41
N GLN A 4 -7.69 12.84 9.59
CA GLN A 4 -7.06 11.55 9.71
C GLN A 4 -5.61 11.69 9.20
N GLU A 5 -4.64 11.79 10.12
CA GLU A 5 -3.22 11.96 9.79
C GLU A 5 -2.55 10.66 9.32
N TRP A 6 -3.28 9.54 9.36
CA TRP A 6 -2.76 8.22 9.00
C TRP A 6 -3.58 7.59 7.88
N TRP A 7 -2.91 7.32 6.75
CA TRP A 7 -3.53 6.87 5.50
C TRP A 7 -3.69 5.33 5.39
N LEU A 8 -3.61 4.64 6.54
CA LEU A 8 -3.55 3.17 6.65
C LEU A 8 -2.57 2.52 5.64
N PRO A 9 -1.30 2.92 5.61
CA PRO A 9 -0.29 2.28 4.78
C PRO A 9 -0.11 0.78 5.06
N ILE A 10 -0.02 0.00 3.99
CA ILE A 10 0.44 -1.39 3.98
C ILE A 10 1.62 -1.52 3.04
N GLY A 11 2.59 -2.36 3.38
CA GLY A 11 3.77 -2.49 2.54
C GLY A 11 4.87 -3.35 3.14
N TYR A 12 5.79 -3.75 2.28
CA TYR A 12 6.89 -4.65 2.61
C TYR A 12 8.17 -4.21 1.90
N ALA A 13 9.29 -4.62 2.48
CA ALA A 13 10.59 -4.65 1.81
C ALA A 13 10.89 -6.12 1.52
N ARG A 14 11.02 -6.48 0.23
CA ARG A 14 11.25 -7.86 -0.21
C ARG A 14 12.66 -7.96 -0.80
N ALA A 15 13.45 -8.92 -0.33
CA ALA A 15 14.71 -9.27 -0.97
C ALA A 15 14.45 -9.79 -2.39
N VAL A 16 15.25 -9.35 -3.36
CA VAL A 16 15.15 -9.81 -4.75
C VAL A 16 16.20 -10.89 -5.03
N PRO A 17 15.94 -11.85 -5.93
CA PRO A 17 16.92 -12.87 -6.27
C PRO A 17 18.23 -12.26 -6.81
N PRO A 18 19.40 -12.84 -6.51
CA PRO A 18 20.65 -12.41 -7.12
C PRO A 18 20.58 -12.42 -8.65
N GLY A 19 21.17 -11.42 -9.29
CA GLY A 19 21.13 -11.26 -10.75
C GLY A 19 19.90 -10.51 -11.28
N THR A 20 18.93 -10.17 -10.42
CA THR A 20 17.80 -9.30 -10.81
C THR A 20 18.30 -7.91 -11.16
N THR A 21 17.88 -7.39 -12.32
CA THR A 21 18.23 -6.05 -12.81
C THR A 21 17.22 -4.99 -12.38
N VAL A 22 17.57 -3.70 -12.54
CA VAL A 22 16.61 -2.61 -12.31
C VAL A 22 15.47 -2.70 -13.32
N GLU A 23 15.79 -3.08 -14.55
CA GLU A 23 14.86 -3.25 -15.65
C GLU A 23 13.83 -4.35 -15.36
N ASP A 24 14.25 -5.48 -14.78
CA ASP A 24 13.33 -6.55 -14.35
C ASP A 24 12.32 -6.05 -13.31
N LEU A 25 12.80 -5.25 -12.35
CA LEU A 25 11.93 -4.66 -11.31
C LEU A 25 11.02 -3.57 -11.88
N VAL A 26 11.49 -2.77 -12.82
CA VAL A 26 10.65 -1.79 -13.53
C VAL A 26 9.56 -2.48 -14.34
N GLU A 27 9.84 -3.63 -14.95
CA GLU A 27 8.84 -4.44 -15.64
C GLU A 27 7.86 -5.09 -14.65
N GLU A 28 8.32 -5.50 -13.47
CA GLU A 28 7.43 -5.93 -12.39
C GLU A 28 6.45 -4.84 -11.98
N VAL A 29 6.94 -3.62 -11.79
CA VAL A 29 6.12 -2.44 -11.51
C VAL A 29 5.14 -2.15 -12.64
N ARG A 30 5.60 -2.22 -13.90
CA ARG A 30 4.75 -2.02 -15.07
C ARG A 30 3.60 -3.04 -15.11
N PHE A 31 3.90 -4.31 -14.87
CA PHE A 31 2.89 -5.35 -14.79
C PHE A 31 1.88 -5.04 -13.69
N MET A 32 2.31 -4.71 -12.47
CA MET A 32 1.40 -4.37 -11.37
C MET A 32 0.48 -3.20 -11.75
N MET A 33 1.07 -2.11 -12.25
CA MET A 33 0.31 -0.92 -12.65
C MET A 33 -0.64 -1.18 -13.82
N SER A 34 -0.32 -2.13 -14.70
CA SER A 34 -1.19 -2.48 -15.83
C SER A 34 -2.29 -3.46 -15.43
N ARG A 35 -1.98 -4.39 -14.53
CA ARG A 35 -2.85 -5.51 -14.16
C ARG A 35 -3.84 -5.19 -13.05
N TYR A 36 -3.53 -4.23 -12.17
CA TYR A 36 -4.39 -3.85 -11.05
C TYR A 36 -4.93 -2.44 -11.21
N PRO A 37 -6.19 -2.28 -11.66
CA PRO A 37 -6.81 -0.96 -11.75
C PRO A 37 -6.81 -0.16 -10.45
N THR A 38 -6.84 -0.85 -9.30
CA THR A 38 -6.82 -0.23 -7.97
C THR A 38 -5.54 0.57 -7.71
N LEU A 39 -4.38 0.14 -8.22
CA LEU A 39 -3.10 0.85 -8.05
C LEU A 39 -3.02 2.17 -8.83
N ARG A 40 -4.05 2.46 -9.62
CA ARG A 40 -4.19 3.62 -10.52
C ARG A 40 -5.42 4.46 -10.14
N THR A 41 -5.99 4.17 -8.96
CA THR A 41 -7.17 4.84 -8.45
C THR A 41 -6.79 6.04 -7.62
N THR A 42 -7.27 7.22 -8.00
CA THR A 42 -7.21 8.45 -7.19
C THR A 42 -8.61 8.84 -6.70
N LEU A 43 -8.65 9.74 -5.72
CA LEU A 43 -9.89 10.32 -5.20
C LEU A 43 -10.13 11.69 -5.82
N ARG A 44 -11.38 11.96 -6.16
CA ARG A 44 -11.88 13.28 -6.55
C ARG A 44 -12.99 13.68 -5.59
N TYR A 45 -12.89 14.89 -5.06
CA TYR A 45 -13.90 15.49 -4.21
C TYR A 45 -14.71 16.48 -5.04
N ASP A 46 -16.03 16.34 -5.01
CA ASP A 46 -16.95 17.23 -5.70
C ASP A 46 -17.30 18.43 -4.80
N PRO A 47 -17.66 19.59 -5.36
CA PRO A 47 -17.99 20.79 -4.58
C PRO A 47 -19.16 20.63 -3.61
N ASP A 48 -20.05 19.66 -3.87
CA ASP A 48 -21.22 19.32 -3.04
C ASP A 48 -20.90 18.34 -1.89
N GLY A 49 -19.61 18.00 -1.70
CA GLY A 49 -19.16 17.04 -0.69
C GLY A 49 -19.17 15.58 -1.18
N GLY A 50 -19.53 15.32 -2.44
CA GLY A 50 -19.38 14.01 -3.05
C GLY A 50 -17.92 13.56 -3.13
N THR A 51 -17.68 12.25 -3.04
CA THR A 51 -16.35 11.66 -3.27
C THR A 51 -16.46 10.59 -4.33
N ARG A 52 -15.57 10.64 -5.33
CA ARG A 52 -15.50 9.68 -6.43
C ARG A 52 -14.11 9.07 -6.51
N GLN A 53 -14.07 7.80 -6.90
CA GLN A 53 -12.85 7.13 -7.31
C GLN A 53 -12.66 7.27 -8.82
N VAL A 54 -11.45 7.64 -9.24
CA VAL A 54 -11.09 7.80 -10.65
C VAL A 54 -9.97 6.83 -10.96
N VAL A 55 -10.19 5.95 -11.93
CA VAL A 55 -9.19 4.98 -12.39
C VAL A 55 -8.54 5.52 -13.67
N ALA A 56 -7.25 5.83 -13.62
CA ALA A 56 -6.52 6.28 -14.81
C ALA A 56 -6.35 5.15 -15.84
N GLY A 57 -6.47 5.43 -17.13
CA GLY A 57 -6.29 4.42 -18.21
C GLY A 57 -4.85 4.22 -18.66
N SER A 58 -3.97 5.19 -18.39
CA SER A 58 -2.53 5.16 -18.63
C SER A 58 -1.83 6.11 -17.67
N GLY A 59 -0.51 5.99 -17.52
CA GLY A 59 0.23 6.87 -16.64
C GLY A 59 1.71 6.52 -16.57
N GLU A 60 2.41 7.30 -15.74
CA GLU A 60 3.81 7.08 -15.39
C GLU A 60 3.91 7.01 -13.87
N ILE A 61 4.60 5.99 -13.38
CA ILE A 61 4.96 5.88 -11.97
C ILE A 61 6.46 6.06 -11.81
N GLU A 62 6.81 6.76 -10.75
CA GLU A 62 8.19 6.94 -10.34
C GLU A 62 8.63 5.77 -9.46
N VAL A 63 9.81 5.22 -9.77
CA VAL A 63 10.50 4.23 -8.97
C VAL A 63 11.78 4.87 -8.44
N GLU A 64 11.86 5.05 -7.12
CA GLU A 64 13.04 5.63 -6.49
C GLU A 64 14.15 4.57 -6.38
N VAL A 65 15.36 4.88 -6.81
CA VAL A 65 16.51 4.00 -6.66
C VAL A 65 17.38 4.54 -5.53
N VAL A 66 17.58 3.73 -4.48
CA VAL A 66 18.33 4.08 -3.27
C VAL A 66 19.57 3.21 -3.19
N ASP A 67 20.74 3.83 -3.18
CA ASP A 67 22.01 3.13 -2.97
C ASP A 67 22.33 3.06 -1.48
N ALA A 68 22.47 1.83 -0.97
CA ALA A 68 23.04 1.54 0.34
C ALA A 68 24.56 1.73 0.27
N ALA A 69 25.14 2.39 1.27
CA ALA A 69 26.58 2.51 1.38
C ALA A 69 27.26 1.13 1.57
N ASP A 70 28.55 1.04 1.25
CA ASP A 70 29.28 -0.25 1.27
C ASP A 70 29.34 -0.90 2.67
N ASP A 71 29.28 -0.08 3.72
CA ASP A 71 29.29 -0.46 5.13
C ASP A 71 27.88 -0.58 5.75
N GLU A 72 26.82 -0.27 5.00
CA GLU A 72 25.44 -0.42 5.45
C GLU A 72 24.88 -1.81 5.11
N ASP A 73 24.02 -2.32 5.99
CA ASP A 73 23.20 -3.51 5.71
C ASP A 73 22.01 -3.11 4.80
N PRO A 74 21.92 -3.63 3.56
CA PRO A 74 20.84 -3.27 2.63
C PRO A 74 19.45 -3.63 3.14
N VAL A 75 19.32 -4.62 4.03
CA VAL A 75 18.03 -4.96 4.67
C VAL A 75 17.56 -3.81 5.55
N GLN A 76 18.47 -3.24 6.34
CA GLN A 76 18.17 -2.10 7.22
C GLN A 76 17.87 -0.83 6.42
N VAL A 77 18.57 -0.62 5.30
CA VAL A 77 18.27 0.48 4.38
C VAL A 77 16.85 0.32 3.81
N ALA A 78 16.50 -0.87 3.33
CA ALA A 78 15.16 -1.14 2.79
C ALA A 78 14.05 -0.96 3.82
N ASP A 79 14.26 -1.41 5.06
CA ASP A 79 13.32 -1.19 6.16
C ASP A 79 13.16 0.29 6.52
N ARG A 80 14.25 1.06 6.46
CA ARG A 80 14.23 2.51 6.72
C ARG A 80 13.45 3.24 5.62
N VAL A 81 13.67 2.89 4.35
CA VAL A 81 12.92 3.41 3.20
C VAL A 81 11.43 3.10 3.33
N ARG A 82 11.10 1.85 3.67
CA ARG A 82 9.73 1.40 3.93
C ARG A 82 9.08 2.21 5.06
N GLN A 83 9.79 2.41 6.17
CA GLN A 83 9.30 3.19 7.31
C GLN A 83 9.08 4.66 6.96
N TRP A 84 9.97 5.27 6.17
CA TRP A 84 9.79 6.63 5.69
C TRP A 84 8.55 6.80 4.81
N TYR A 85 8.30 5.84 3.92
CA TYR A 85 7.05 5.79 3.18
C TYR A 85 5.86 5.62 4.13
N TRP A 86 6.00 4.81 5.18
CA TRP A 86 4.96 4.60 6.19
C TRP A 86 4.57 5.89 6.92
N ASP A 87 5.56 6.70 7.26
CA ASP A 87 5.41 7.92 8.06
C ASP A 87 5.09 9.17 7.21
N GLY A 88 5.17 9.05 5.88
CA GLY A 88 4.91 10.15 4.95
C GLY A 88 3.43 10.49 4.82
N ASP A 89 3.13 11.79 4.62
CA ASP A 89 1.78 12.20 4.25
C ASP A 89 1.42 11.75 2.84
N TYR A 90 0.16 11.38 2.68
CA TYR A 90 -0.33 10.81 1.45
C TYR A 90 -1.38 11.67 0.77
N ASP A 91 -1.19 11.93 -0.51
CA ASP A 91 -2.13 12.64 -1.36
C ASP A 91 -2.80 11.67 -2.35
N LEU A 92 -3.99 11.18 -1.99
CA LEU A 92 -4.80 10.31 -2.86
C LEU A 92 -5.46 11.06 -4.02
N VAL A 93 -5.39 12.38 -4.07
CA VAL A 93 -6.00 13.19 -5.15
C VAL A 93 -5.04 13.27 -6.34
N HIS A 94 -3.76 13.52 -6.07
CA HIS A 94 -2.76 13.77 -7.12
C HIS A 94 -1.68 12.68 -7.21
N GLY A 95 -1.53 11.84 -6.20
CA GLY A 95 -0.54 10.75 -6.17
C GLY A 95 -1.14 9.39 -6.49
N TRP A 96 -0.35 8.52 -7.13
CA TRP A 96 -0.71 7.11 -7.21
C TRP A 96 -0.76 6.51 -5.82
N PRO A 97 -1.72 5.62 -5.52
CA PRO A 97 -1.94 4.96 -4.23
C PRO A 97 -0.86 3.90 -3.88
N VAL A 98 0.30 3.95 -4.55
CA VAL A 98 1.46 3.08 -4.34
C VAL A 98 2.77 3.85 -4.52
N TRP A 99 3.73 3.63 -3.62
CA TRP A 99 5.10 4.13 -3.65
C TRP A 99 6.08 2.97 -3.71
N ILE A 100 7.11 3.13 -4.54
CA ILE A 100 8.03 2.04 -4.88
C ILE A 100 9.47 2.55 -4.80
N ALA A 101 10.35 1.76 -4.20
CA ALA A 101 11.78 1.97 -4.26
C ALA A 101 12.55 0.68 -4.52
N ILE A 102 13.68 0.78 -5.22
CA ILE A 102 14.65 -0.28 -5.41
C ILE A 102 15.87 0.08 -4.58
N VAL A 103 16.23 -0.77 -3.62
CA VAL A 103 17.47 -0.62 -2.86
C VAL A 103 18.58 -1.40 -3.53
N ARG A 104 19.67 -0.73 -3.88
CA ARG A 104 20.88 -1.34 -4.42
C ARG A 104 21.98 -1.40 -3.37
N HIS A 105 22.81 -2.42 -3.43
CA HIS A 105 24.06 -2.48 -2.70
C HIS A 105 25.17 -2.75 -3.70
N ARG A 106 26.22 -1.92 -3.70
CA ARG A 106 27.32 -2.00 -4.68
C ARG A 106 26.83 -2.03 -6.14
N GLY A 107 25.82 -1.21 -6.43
CA GLY A 107 25.21 -1.09 -7.76
C GLY A 107 24.26 -2.22 -8.16
N VAL A 108 24.08 -3.25 -7.34
CA VAL A 108 23.22 -4.40 -7.63
C VAL A 108 21.90 -4.31 -6.83
N PRO A 109 20.72 -4.50 -7.46
CA PRO A 109 19.45 -4.57 -6.75
C PRO A 109 19.46 -5.65 -5.66
N SER A 110 19.01 -5.26 -4.47
CA SER A 110 18.95 -6.13 -3.28
C SER A 110 17.52 -6.27 -2.75
N HIS A 111 16.74 -5.18 -2.78
CA HIS A 111 15.37 -5.17 -2.29
C HIS A 111 14.45 -4.33 -3.16
N LEU A 112 13.20 -4.76 -3.26
CA LEU A 112 12.07 -3.96 -3.74
C LEU A 112 11.23 -3.56 -2.52
N VAL A 113 11.07 -2.26 -2.32
CA VAL A 113 10.21 -1.69 -1.28
C VAL A 113 8.93 -1.21 -1.94
N THR A 114 7.79 -1.72 -1.47
CA THR A 114 6.47 -1.33 -1.97
C THR A 114 5.59 -0.96 -0.78
N VAL A 115 5.08 0.27 -0.77
CA VAL A 115 4.13 0.75 0.25
C VAL A 115 2.95 1.39 -0.45
N MET A 116 1.73 1.03 -0.05
CA MET A 116 0.50 1.45 -0.71
C MET A 116 -0.63 1.67 0.29
N SER A 117 -1.69 2.32 -0.18
CA SER A 117 -2.80 2.66 0.69
C SER A 117 -3.69 1.44 0.88
N HIS A 118 -4.12 1.17 2.11
CA HIS A 118 -5.09 0.11 2.37
C HIS A 118 -6.45 0.39 1.70
N LEU A 119 -6.69 1.61 1.20
CA LEU A 119 -7.82 1.91 0.34
C LEU A 119 -7.85 1.04 -0.93
N VAL A 120 -6.68 0.71 -1.49
CA VAL A 120 -6.57 0.07 -2.82
C VAL A 120 -6.15 -1.39 -2.76
N LEU A 121 -5.77 -1.87 -1.58
CA LEU A 121 -5.33 -3.23 -1.37
C LEU A 121 -5.65 -3.67 0.07
N ASP A 122 -6.20 -4.87 0.21
CA ASP A 122 -6.37 -5.56 1.48
C ASP A 122 -5.45 -6.80 1.56
N ALA A 123 -5.51 -7.54 2.68
CA ALA A 123 -4.66 -8.71 2.88
C ALA A 123 -4.87 -9.80 1.81
N PHE A 124 -6.11 -10.02 1.35
CA PHE A 124 -6.41 -11.05 0.35
C PHE A 124 -5.97 -10.61 -1.05
N GLY A 125 -6.25 -9.35 -1.41
CA GLY A 125 -5.74 -8.75 -2.64
C GLY A 125 -4.21 -8.78 -2.69
N GLY A 126 -3.53 -8.59 -1.56
CA GLY A 126 -2.08 -8.69 -1.46
C GLY A 126 -1.53 -10.09 -1.74
N ILE A 127 -2.20 -11.13 -1.24
CA ILE A 127 -1.84 -12.53 -1.54
C ILE A 127 -1.96 -12.80 -3.04
N VAL A 128 -3.11 -12.46 -3.64
CA VAL A 128 -3.34 -12.63 -5.09
C VAL A 128 -2.30 -11.84 -5.90
N MET A 129 -1.99 -10.61 -5.48
CA MET A 129 -0.99 -9.78 -6.15
C MET A 129 0.39 -10.42 -6.16
N LEU A 130 0.84 -10.96 -5.03
CA LEU A 130 2.12 -11.65 -4.94
C LEU A 130 2.17 -12.90 -5.83
N GLU A 131 1.09 -13.68 -5.86
CA GLU A 131 0.97 -14.87 -6.70
C GLU A 131 1.00 -14.52 -8.21
N GLU A 132 0.27 -13.49 -8.63
CA GLU A 132 0.22 -13.07 -10.03
C GLU A 132 1.49 -12.34 -10.47
N VAL A 133 2.17 -11.60 -9.58
CA VAL A 133 3.50 -11.04 -9.87
C VAL A 133 4.51 -12.15 -10.16
N ALA A 134 4.46 -13.24 -9.41
CA ALA A 134 5.35 -14.38 -9.61
C ALA A 134 5.00 -15.19 -10.88
N SER A 135 3.71 -15.38 -11.17
CA SER A 135 3.25 -16.25 -12.27
C SER A 135 3.00 -15.53 -13.61
N ARG A 136 2.89 -14.20 -13.61
CA ARG A 136 2.64 -13.35 -14.79
C ARG A 136 1.52 -13.88 -15.70
N PRO A 137 0.30 -14.10 -15.19
CA PRO A 137 -0.79 -14.63 -16.00
C PRO A 137 -1.17 -13.64 -17.12
N THR A 138 -1.46 -14.18 -18.30
CA THR A 138 -1.87 -13.42 -19.49
C THR A 138 -3.38 -13.38 -19.70
N GLY A 139 -4.14 -14.17 -18.92
CA GLY A 139 -5.60 -14.24 -18.98
C GLY A 139 -6.31 -13.05 -18.33
N PRO A 140 -7.63 -12.94 -18.50
CA PRO A 140 -8.42 -11.88 -17.91
C PRO A 140 -8.29 -11.89 -16.38
N SER A 141 -8.31 -10.69 -15.79
CA SER A 141 -8.35 -10.57 -14.33
C SER A 141 -9.68 -11.02 -13.77
N ALA A 142 -9.71 -11.26 -12.45
CA ALA A 142 -10.95 -11.24 -11.70
C ALA A 142 -11.70 -9.91 -11.90
N MET A 143 -12.95 -9.87 -11.44
CA MET A 143 -13.81 -8.69 -11.48
C MET A 143 -13.08 -7.45 -10.98
N THR A 144 -13.01 -6.42 -11.84
CA THR A 144 -12.40 -5.13 -11.50
C THR A 144 -13.28 -4.34 -10.52
N PRO A 145 -12.73 -3.35 -9.79
CA PRO A 145 -13.54 -2.50 -8.90
C PRO A 145 -14.70 -1.81 -9.62
N VAL A 146 -14.51 -1.38 -10.87
CA VAL A 146 -15.57 -0.73 -11.66
C VAL A 146 -16.69 -1.72 -12.00
N GLU A 147 -16.34 -2.97 -12.34
CA GLU A 147 -17.32 -4.02 -12.57
C GLU A 147 -18.05 -4.41 -11.28
N GLN A 148 -17.33 -4.44 -10.15
CA GLN A 148 -17.93 -4.67 -8.84
C GLN A 148 -18.94 -3.58 -8.48
N VAL A 149 -18.62 -2.30 -8.71
CA VAL A 149 -19.56 -1.19 -8.50
C VAL A 149 -20.79 -1.32 -9.41
N ARG A 150 -20.60 -1.67 -10.69
CA ARG A 150 -21.70 -1.90 -11.62
C ARG A 150 -22.61 -3.03 -11.14
N TRP A 151 -22.04 -4.13 -10.68
CA TRP A 151 -22.79 -5.26 -10.15
C TRP A 151 -23.51 -4.90 -8.84
N GLN A 152 -22.86 -4.22 -7.90
CA GLN A 152 -23.48 -3.77 -6.65
C GLN A 152 -24.65 -2.82 -6.89
N SER A 153 -24.57 -2.02 -7.95
CA SER A 153 -25.65 -1.10 -8.37
C SER A 153 -26.78 -1.79 -9.14
N SER A 154 -26.61 -3.05 -9.55
CA SER A 154 -27.61 -3.80 -10.31
C SER A 154 -28.80 -4.23 -9.42
N PRO A 155 -29.98 -4.55 -9.99
CA PRO A 155 -31.13 -5.02 -9.21
C PRO A 155 -30.83 -6.25 -8.32
N PRO A 156 -30.11 -7.30 -8.79
CA PRO A 156 -29.66 -8.37 -7.91
C PRO A 156 -28.77 -7.90 -6.76
N GLY A 157 -27.78 -7.03 -7.02
CA GLY A 157 -26.88 -6.49 -6.00
C GLY A 157 -27.63 -5.68 -4.94
N GLN A 158 -28.57 -4.83 -5.37
CA GLN A 158 -29.43 -4.05 -4.47
C GLN A 158 -30.33 -4.94 -3.60
N ARG A 159 -30.88 -6.04 -4.15
CA ARG A 159 -31.64 -7.02 -3.36
C ARG A 159 -30.78 -7.69 -2.29
N GLN A 160 -29.55 -8.07 -2.62
CA GLN A 160 -28.61 -8.64 -1.66
C GLN A 160 -28.26 -7.63 -0.56
N ASN A 161 -27.95 -6.38 -0.93
CA ASN A 161 -27.68 -5.31 0.04
C ASN A 161 -28.86 -5.11 0.99
N ALA A 162 -30.09 -5.00 0.46
CA ALA A 162 -31.29 -4.84 1.28
C ALA A 162 -31.51 -6.02 2.25
N ALA A 163 -31.23 -7.26 1.82
CA ALA A 163 -31.30 -8.42 2.71
C ALA A 163 -30.23 -8.38 3.81
N ALA A 164 -28.99 -8.03 3.46
CA ALA A 164 -27.90 -7.87 4.42
C ALA A 164 -28.20 -6.78 5.45
N LEU A 165 -28.74 -5.63 5.03
CA LEU A 165 -29.13 -4.54 5.93
C LEU A 165 -30.22 -4.97 6.91
N ARG A 166 -31.26 -5.68 6.46
CA ARG A 166 -32.30 -6.22 7.36
C ARG A 166 -31.72 -7.19 8.40
N TYR A 167 -30.80 -8.05 7.98
CA TYR A 167 -30.12 -8.97 8.89
C TYR A 167 -29.28 -8.22 9.92
N TRP A 168 -28.44 -7.28 9.49
CA TRP A 168 -27.58 -6.51 10.36
C TRP A 168 -28.36 -5.60 11.31
N GLU A 169 -29.47 -5.01 10.86
CA GLU A 169 -30.36 -4.26 11.74
C GLU A 169 -30.88 -5.12 12.89
N LYS A 170 -31.38 -6.33 12.58
CA LYS A 170 -31.84 -7.27 13.60
C LYS A 170 -30.71 -7.67 14.56
N ALA A 171 -29.54 -8.00 14.01
CA ALA A 171 -28.38 -8.42 14.80
C ALA A 171 -27.87 -7.31 15.72
N LEU A 172 -27.79 -6.07 15.23
CA LEU A 172 -27.30 -4.93 16.00
C LEU A 172 -28.30 -4.46 17.07
N ARG A 173 -29.61 -4.60 16.84
CA ARG A 173 -30.62 -4.35 17.89
C ARG A 173 -30.54 -5.34 19.05
N ALA A 174 -30.16 -6.58 18.78
CA ALA A 174 -29.96 -7.61 19.80
C ALA A 174 -28.58 -7.54 20.46
N ALA A 175 -27.60 -6.90 19.83
CA ALA A 175 -26.25 -6.83 20.36
C ALA A 175 -26.19 -5.88 21.58
N PRO A 176 -25.54 -6.29 22.68
CA PRO A 176 -25.34 -5.41 23.81
C PRO A 176 -24.48 -4.21 23.41
N SER A 177 -24.91 -3.01 23.79
CA SER A 177 -24.21 -1.74 23.51
C SER A 177 -22.83 -1.64 24.20
N ARG A 178 -22.60 -2.45 25.24
CA ARG A 178 -21.33 -2.57 25.95
C ARG A 178 -20.85 -4.02 25.93
N ARG A 179 -19.83 -4.30 25.11
CA ARG A 179 -19.16 -5.62 25.08
C ARG A 179 -17.96 -5.72 26.00
N PHE A 180 -17.37 -4.58 26.37
CA PHE A 180 -16.20 -4.53 27.22
C PHE A 180 -16.51 -3.77 28.51
N PRO A 181 -15.94 -4.19 29.66
CA PRO A 181 -16.04 -3.42 30.89
C PRO A 181 -15.39 -2.04 30.69
N HIS A 182 -15.85 -1.05 31.47
CA HIS A 182 -15.25 0.28 31.45
C HIS A 182 -13.76 0.17 31.75
N ARG A 183 -12.88 0.56 30.80
CA ARG A 183 -11.45 0.63 31.09
C ARG A 183 -11.17 1.84 31.95
N HIS A 184 -10.49 1.60 33.06
CA HIS A 184 -10.00 2.57 34.02
C HIS A 184 -8.79 3.34 33.47
N GLU A 185 -8.82 4.65 33.69
CA GLU A 185 -7.77 5.67 33.53
C GLU A 185 -7.15 5.90 32.12
N PRO A 186 -7.07 7.17 31.67
CA PRO A 186 -6.28 7.54 30.50
C PRO A 186 -4.81 7.15 30.73
N ARG A 187 -4.27 6.26 29.91
CA ARG A 187 -2.84 5.93 29.89
C ARG A 187 -2.10 6.84 28.92
N SER A 188 -0.86 7.20 29.28
CA SER A 188 0.07 7.91 28.39
C SER A 188 1.25 6.99 28.06
N PRO A 189 1.50 6.68 26.77
CA PRO A 189 0.71 7.06 25.59
C PRO A 189 -0.65 6.34 25.51
N ARG A 190 -1.61 6.96 24.81
CA ARG A 190 -2.97 6.41 24.60
C ARG A 190 -2.95 5.12 23.79
N HIS A 191 -2.02 5.01 22.85
CA HIS A 191 -1.84 3.86 21.97
C HIS A 191 -0.42 3.32 22.13
N TRP A 192 -0.29 2.00 22.05
CA TRP A 192 0.98 1.30 22.15
C TRP A 192 1.14 0.48 20.88
N GLU A 193 2.27 0.61 20.20
CA GLU A 193 2.63 -0.28 19.10
C GLU A 193 3.39 -1.48 19.66
N GLY A 194 2.87 -2.68 19.40
CA GLY A 194 3.58 -3.92 19.67
C GLY A 194 4.17 -4.47 18.38
N ARG A 195 5.50 -4.52 18.28
CA ARG A 195 6.18 -5.20 17.16
C ARG A 195 6.59 -6.60 17.59
N PHE A 196 5.93 -7.61 17.03
CA PHE A 196 6.38 -8.99 17.19
C PHE A 196 7.59 -9.22 16.29
N ARG A 197 8.76 -9.46 16.89
CA ARG A 197 9.96 -9.90 16.17
C ARG A 197 10.10 -11.39 16.39
N SER A 198 9.81 -12.19 15.36
CA SER A 198 10.28 -13.57 15.32
C SER A 198 11.72 -13.56 14.80
N PRO A 199 12.67 -14.29 15.42
CA PRO A 199 13.90 -14.62 14.74
C PRO A 199 13.55 -15.27 13.38
N PRO A 200 14.29 -15.00 12.29
CA PRO A 200 14.16 -15.84 11.11
C PRO A 200 14.28 -17.30 11.55
N ARG A 201 13.48 -18.20 10.97
CA ARG A 201 13.73 -19.64 11.12
C ARG A 201 15.12 -19.90 10.55
N ILE A 202 16.13 -19.89 11.41
CA ILE A 202 17.49 -20.30 11.09
C ILE A 202 17.39 -21.78 10.71
N SER A 203 17.46 -22.11 9.42
CA SER A 203 18.10 -23.37 9.04
C SER A 203 19.53 -23.26 9.56
N ARG A 204 19.86 -24.08 10.58
CA ARG A 204 21.12 -24.07 11.34
C ARG A 204 22.36 -23.63 10.53
N SER A 205 22.83 -22.42 10.79
CA SER A 205 24.25 -22.08 10.97
C SER A 205 24.33 -20.71 11.66
N GLY A 206 25.02 -20.65 12.79
CA GLY A 206 24.79 -19.63 13.83
C GLY A 206 25.64 -18.38 13.77
N CYS A 207 25.14 -17.31 14.38
CA CYS A 207 25.88 -16.48 15.33
C CYS A 207 24.90 -15.58 16.13
N SER A 208 25.28 -15.26 17.37
CA SER A 208 24.47 -14.63 18.42
C SER A 208 24.49 -13.09 18.35
N PRO A 209 23.54 -12.37 19.00
CA PRO A 209 23.31 -10.93 18.78
C PRO A 209 23.88 -10.03 19.88
N HIS A 210 24.22 -8.79 19.51
CA HIS A 210 24.31 -7.65 20.42
C HIS A 210 23.33 -6.54 19.99
N ALA A 211 22.52 -6.06 20.94
CA ALA A 211 21.55 -4.97 20.82
C ALA A 211 22.24 -3.58 20.85
N PRO A 212 21.55 -2.44 20.57
CA PRO A 212 20.87 -1.74 21.68
C PRO A 212 19.62 -0.88 21.36
N LYS A 213 18.84 -0.70 22.42
CA LYS A 213 18.12 0.47 22.97
C LYS A 213 17.45 1.52 22.06
N TRP A 214 16.18 1.75 22.42
CA TRP A 214 15.18 2.65 21.85
C TRP A 214 15.50 4.15 22.00
N THR A 215 15.18 4.90 20.95
CA THR A 215 14.88 6.34 21.01
C THR A 215 13.57 6.58 20.26
N LEU A 216 12.68 7.39 20.86
CA LEU A 216 11.39 7.79 20.30
C LEU A 216 11.59 8.92 19.26
N PRO A 217 10.97 8.89 18.07
CA PRO A 217 10.92 10.06 17.21
C PRO A 217 9.84 11.05 17.69
N ARG A 218 10.20 12.33 17.70
CA ARG A 218 9.29 13.47 17.90
C ARG A 218 8.35 13.64 16.70
N CYS A 219 7.16 14.18 16.96
CA CYS A 219 6.20 14.63 15.94
C CYS A 219 6.89 15.54 14.91
N CYS A 220 6.80 15.18 13.63
CA CYS A 220 7.11 16.06 12.51
C CYS A 220 5.81 16.53 11.85
N SER A 221 5.79 17.81 11.46
CA SER A 221 4.78 18.52 10.69
C SER A 221 4.51 17.89 9.32
N PRO A 222 3.39 18.23 8.65
CA PRO A 222 2.99 17.61 7.39
C PRO A 222 4.06 17.81 6.30
N ARG A 223 4.50 16.71 5.69
CA ARG A 223 5.46 16.69 4.58
C ARG A 223 4.78 16.13 3.35
N SER A 224 4.40 17.02 2.43
CA SER A 224 4.09 16.63 1.06
C SER A 224 5.35 16.04 0.41
N ARG A 225 5.24 14.78 -0.07
CA ARG A 225 6.13 14.08 -1.02
C ARG A 225 7.60 14.55 -1.03
N SER A 226 8.30 14.46 0.10
CA SER A 226 9.73 14.74 0.15
C SER A 226 10.56 13.48 -0.14
N ARG A 227 11.51 13.63 -1.07
CA ARG A 227 12.58 12.66 -1.44
C ARG A 227 13.13 11.93 -0.21
N TRP A 228 13.54 10.67 -0.38
CA TRP A 228 14.35 9.98 0.64
C TRP A 228 15.55 10.87 1.04
N PRO A 229 15.65 11.29 2.31
CA PRO A 229 16.60 12.33 2.71
C PRO A 229 18.04 11.83 2.89
N GLY A 230 18.30 10.53 2.73
CA GLY A 230 19.53 9.88 3.18
C GLY A 230 20.35 9.18 2.10
N THR A 231 20.79 9.90 1.05
CA THR A 231 22.07 9.71 0.32
C THR A 231 22.18 10.74 -0.84
N PRO A 232 23.40 11.11 -1.30
CA PRO A 232 23.55 12.05 -2.42
C PRO A 232 22.94 11.54 -3.74
N ALA A 233 22.81 10.21 -3.91
CA ALA A 233 22.58 9.56 -5.19
C ALA A 233 21.20 8.88 -5.38
N SER A 234 20.12 9.33 -4.71
CA SER A 234 18.79 8.81 -5.11
C SER A 234 18.48 9.25 -6.55
N THR A 235 18.34 8.28 -7.44
CA THR A 235 18.08 8.47 -8.87
C THR A 235 16.66 8.02 -9.18
N ARG A 236 16.01 8.69 -10.13
CA ARG A 236 14.63 8.38 -10.52
C ARG A 236 14.63 7.50 -11.77
N SER A 237 13.89 6.40 -11.70
CA SER A 237 13.47 5.66 -12.88
C SER A 237 11.97 5.86 -13.10
N TRP A 238 11.54 5.97 -14.35
CA TRP A 238 10.13 6.16 -14.71
C TRP A 238 9.61 4.92 -15.44
N SER A 239 8.47 4.40 -14.99
CA SER A 239 7.78 3.31 -15.67
C SER A 239 6.48 3.81 -16.30
N ARG A 240 6.41 3.79 -17.64
CA ARG A 240 5.21 4.11 -18.42
C ARG A 240 4.35 2.85 -18.57
N TRP A 241 3.06 2.97 -18.33
CA TRP A 241 2.08 1.91 -18.50
C TRP A 241 0.82 2.41 -19.23
N SER A 242 0.09 1.49 -19.86
CA SER A 242 -1.19 1.77 -20.52
C SER A 242 -2.09 0.54 -20.46
N SER A 243 -3.37 0.71 -20.13
CA SER A 243 -4.35 -0.39 -20.18
C SER A 243 -5.18 -0.33 -21.47
N THR A 244 -5.35 -1.47 -22.15
CA THR A 244 -6.16 -1.59 -23.38
C THR A 244 -7.68 -1.59 -23.11
N THR A 245 -8.12 -1.70 -21.85
CA THR A 245 -9.54 -1.72 -21.47
C THR A 245 -10.09 -0.31 -21.20
N ALA A 246 -10.21 0.50 -22.25
CA ALA A 246 -10.93 1.76 -22.20
C ALA A 246 -12.44 1.54 -22.47
N SER A 247 -13.27 1.56 -21.42
CA SER A 247 -14.71 1.82 -21.59
C SER A 247 -15.22 2.76 -20.49
N GLY A 248 -14.77 4.02 -20.54
CA GLY A 248 -15.27 5.10 -19.69
C GLY A 248 -16.15 6.05 -20.50
N ARG A 249 -17.47 5.84 -20.53
CA ARG A 249 -18.42 6.95 -20.70
C ARG A 249 -18.83 7.40 -19.31
N ALA A 250 -18.57 8.67 -18.99
CA ALA A 250 -19.15 9.31 -17.83
C ALA A 250 -20.66 9.42 -18.03
N TRP A 251 -21.46 8.97 -17.05
CA TRP A 251 -22.91 9.14 -17.03
C TRP A 251 -23.30 10.06 -15.86
N PRO A 252 -24.34 10.90 -16.03
CA PRO A 252 -24.76 11.84 -15.01
C PRO A 252 -25.41 11.13 -13.83
N ALA A 253 -25.27 11.74 -12.65
CA ALA A 253 -25.97 11.34 -11.43
C ALA A 253 -27.49 11.42 -11.65
N ARG A 254 -28.22 10.42 -11.15
CA ARG A 254 -29.67 10.50 -10.89
C ARG A 254 -29.86 10.73 -9.40
#